data_AF-A0A3M1XS14-F1
#
_entry.id   AF-A0A3M1XS14-F1
#
_cell.length_a   1.000
_cell.length_b   1.000
_cell.length_c   1.000
_cell.angle_alpha   90.00
_cell.angle_beta   90.00
_cell.angle_gamma   90.00
#
_symmetry.space_group_name_H-M   'P 1'
#
loop_
_entity.id
_entity.type
_entity.pdbx_description
1 polymer ?
#
loop_
_entity_poly.entity_id
_entity_poly.type
_entity_poly.pdbx_seq_one_letter_code
_entity_poly.pdbx_strand_id
1 'polypeptide(L)'
;MRYLILISSLLIMLVQPARADFRDLFQRQFVDKPWAGAPIINEGVCIQCHTSKLMKQDMLKIPQEWRMSIHGKFNVSCHNCHGGDPSDVAKGCESPHGGLFIGTPKPKQVPRMCGRCHVGILKSYISSGHGKALMERGIGPNCVTCHGSHRIQKANIDIINRVRCSQCHTYERAKTMKQALFTVENRFKEIEDGIKQVKQEGAVTEDIEKELFRTMADYRALFHTVDVQLVRKKTGEFGDRLDKIQKDLSRIAGELRFRKTFSGGLFLLSVLMLITYHFATRDKKEEKTENKEG
;
A
#
# COMPACT_ATOMS: atom_id res chain seq x y z
N MET A 1 -80.16 -22.28 25.16
CA MET A 1 -79.37 -22.26 26.41
C MET A 1 -78.05 -23.02 26.23
N ARG A 2 -77.17 -22.54 25.34
CA ARG A 2 -75.86 -23.16 25.00
C ARG A 2 -74.84 -22.12 24.49
N TYR A 3 -74.93 -20.88 24.97
CA TYR A 3 -74.05 -19.76 24.59
C TYR A 3 -73.57 -18.98 25.82
N LEU A 4 -73.22 -19.67 26.92
CA LEU A 4 -72.82 -19.03 28.18
C LEU A 4 -71.69 -19.73 28.95
N ILE A 5 -70.96 -20.70 28.37
CA ILE A 5 -69.87 -21.42 29.08
C ILE A 5 -68.50 -21.35 28.36
N LEU A 6 -68.38 -20.70 27.20
CA LEU A 6 -67.09 -20.56 26.50
C LEU A 6 -66.54 -19.12 26.49
N ILE A 7 -66.92 -18.31 27.48
CA ILE A 7 -66.39 -16.93 27.66
C ILE A 7 -65.44 -16.84 28.88
N SER A 8 -65.22 -17.92 29.64
CA SER A 8 -64.34 -17.88 30.84
C SER A 8 -62.91 -18.44 30.65
N SER A 9 -62.51 -18.86 29.45
CA SER A 9 -61.19 -19.46 29.20
C SER A 9 -60.25 -18.63 28.31
N LEU A 10 -60.62 -17.40 27.94
CA LEU A 10 -59.77 -16.50 27.14
C LEU A 10 -59.35 -15.21 27.85
N LEU A 11 -59.51 -15.14 29.18
CA LEU A 11 -59.27 -13.93 29.98
C LEU A 11 -58.29 -14.15 31.15
N ILE A 12 -57.37 -15.12 31.01
CA ILE A 12 -56.19 -15.30 31.89
C ILE A 12 -54.93 -15.51 31.04
N MET A 13 -54.63 -14.55 30.17
CA MET A 13 -53.27 -14.31 29.68
C MET A 13 -52.98 -12.79 29.61
N LEU A 14 -53.52 -12.06 30.58
CA LEU A 14 -52.95 -10.78 30.99
C LEU A 14 -52.06 -11.06 32.19
N VAL A 15 -50.74 -11.00 31.98
CA VAL A 15 -49.68 -10.45 32.84
C VAL A 15 -48.38 -11.11 32.39
N GLN A 16 -47.65 -10.44 31.49
CA GLN A 16 -46.23 -10.15 31.66
C GLN A 16 -45.87 -8.92 30.81
N PRO A 17 -45.36 -7.83 31.41
CA PRO A 17 -44.84 -6.70 30.66
C PRO A 17 -43.36 -6.99 30.34
N ALA A 18 -43.08 -7.71 29.26
CA ALA A 18 -41.72 -7.78 28.74
C ALA A 18 -41.50 -6.63 27.74
N ARG A 19 -41.46 -5.39 28.24
CA ARG A 19 -40.70 -4.34 27.54
C ARG A 19 -39.22 -4.66 27.78
N ALA A 20 -38.67 -5.56 26.98
CA ALA A 20 -37.28 -5.38 26.60
C ALA A 20 -37.27 -4.08 25.79
N ASP A 21 -36.82 -3.01 26.42
CA ASP A 21 -36.78 -1.67 25.86
C ASP A 21 -36.12 -1.75 24.47
N PHE A 22 -36.73 -1.15 23.46
CA PHE A 22 -36.22 -1.19 22.08
C PHE A 22 -34.75 -0.72 22.03
N ARG A 23 -34.36 0.12 23.00
CA ARG A 23 -33.01 0.59 23.28
C ARG A 23 -32.01 -0.51 23.68
N ASP A 24 -32.44 -1.53 24.44
CA ASP A 24 -31.57 -2.62 24.90
C ASP A 24 -31.36 -3.68 23.79
N LEU A 25 -32.37 -3.91 22.96
CA LEU A 25 -32.21 -4.66 21.70
C LEU A 25 -31.33 -3.90 20.70
N PHE A 26 -31.48 -2.57 20.60
CA PHE A 26 -30.66 -1.73 19.74
C PHE A 26 -29.19 -1.70 20.19
N GLN A 27 -28.90 -1.58 21.50
CA GLN A 27 -27.52 -1.62 22.02
C GLN A 27 -26.83 -2.97 21.79
N ARG A 28 -27.54 -4.09 21.97
CA ARG A 28 -26.96 -5.43 21.79
C ARG A 28 -26.76 -5.81 20.33
N GLN A 29 -27.49 -5.20 19.40
CA GLN A 29 -27.45 -5.57 17.98
C GLN A 29 -26.62 -4.61 17.10
N PHE A 30 -26.34 -3.38 17.56
CA PHE A 30 -25.68 -2.34 16.74
C PHE A 30 -24.34 -1.80 17.27
N VAL A 31 -23.88 -2.15 18.47
CA VAL A 31 -22.56 -1.72 18.98
C VAL A 31 -21.44 -2.70 18.64
N ASP A 32 -21.75 -3.99 18.48
CA ASP A 32 -20.73 -5.05 18.32
C ASP A 32 -20.62 -5.66 16.91
N LYS A 33 -21.34 -5.10 15.93
CA LYS A 33 -21.20 -5.51 14.52
C LYS A 33 -21.16 -4.31 13.59
N PRO A 34 -20.07 -4.11 12.82
CA PRO A 34 -20.03 -3.05 11.83
C PRO A 34 -21.09 -3.32 10.76
N TRP A 35 -21.89 -2.29 10.50
CA TRP A 35 -22.92 -2.24 9.47
C TRP A 35 -22.38 -2.67 8.08
N ALA A 36 -23.22 -3.41 7.36
CA ALA A 36 -23.22 -3.62 5.91
C ALA A 36 -21.86 -3.88 5.22
N GLY A 37 -21.43 -5.14 5.20
CA GLY A 37 -20.53 -5.64 4.14
C GLY A 37 -19.11 -5.08 4.12
N ALA A 38 -18.71 -4.25 5.09
CA ALA A 38 -17.31 -3.97 5.33
C ALA A 38 -16.65 -5.26 5.85
N PRO A 39 -15.56 -5.76 5.22
CA PRO A 39 -14.84 -6.89 5.76
C PRO A 39 -14.45 -6.55 7.21
N ILE A 40 -14.75 -7.43 8.17
CA ILE A 40 -14.04 -7.40 9.44
C ILE A 40 -12.59 -7.69 9.06
N ILE A 41 -11.80 -6.63 8.87
CA ILE A 41 -10.36 -6.78 8.73
C ILE A 41 -9.92 -7.24 10.11
N ASN A 42 -9.68 -8.54 10.25
CA ASN A 42 -9.04 -9.08 11.43
C ASN A 42 -7.60 -8.57 11.40
N GLU A 43 -7.39 -7.35 11.90
CA GLU A 43 -6.09 -6.69 12.02
C GLU A 43 -5.17 -7.40 13.04
N GLY A 44 -5.62 -8.53 13.59
CA GLY A 44 -4.89 -9.37 14.52
C GLY A 44 -5.15 -8.99 15.98
N VAL A 45 -4.93 -9.96 16.87
CA VAL A 45 -5.15 -9.84 18.32
C VAL A 45 -4.39 -8.65 18.93
N CYS A 46 -3.19 -8.38 18.43
CA CYS A 46 -2.36 -7.26 18.88
C CYS A 46 -3.09 -5.92 18.74
N ILE A 47 -3.75 -5.69 17.60
CA ILE A 47 -4.44 -4.43 17.33
C ILE A 47 -5.76 -4.35 18.10
N GLN A 48 -6.48 -5.46 18.23
CA GLN A 48 -7.73 -5.50 19.00
C GLN A 48 -7.49 -5.13 20.47
N CYS A 49 -6.49 -5.73 21.11
CA CYS A 49 -6.13 -5.37 22.48
C CYS A 49 -5.57 -3.94 22.57
N HIS A 50 -4.68 -3.53 21.67
CA HIS A 50 -4.04 -2.22 21.71
C HIS A 50 -4.96 -1.04 21.30
N THR A 51 -6.16 -1.31 20.81
CA THR A 51 -7.20 -0.30 20.57
C THR A 51 -8.31 -0.31 21.61
N SER A 52 -8.30 -1.28 22.53
CA SER A 52 -9.26 -1.36 23.62
C SER A 52 -9.12 -0.18 24.58
N LYS A 53 -10.26 0.30 25.11
CA LYS A 53 -10.33 1.35 26.14
C LYS A 53 -9.60 0.99 27.43
N LEU A 54 -9.23 -0.28 27.60
CA LEU A 54 -8.44 -0.77 28.74
C LEU A 54 -6.96 -0.35 28.67
N MET A 55 -6.48 0.07 27.50
CA MET A 55 -5.08 0.46 27.31
C MET A 55 -4.79 1.89 27.74
N LYS A 56 -3.56 2.12 28.21
CA LYS A 56 -3.05 3.48 28.48
C LYS A 56 -3.09 4.33 27.21
N GLN A 57 -3.31 5.63 27.39
CA GLN A 57 -3.43 6.60 26.27
C GLN A 57 -2.26 6.57 25.29
N ASP A 58 -1.03 6.41 25.78
CA ASP A 58 0.16 6.33 24.90
C ASP A 58 0.17 5.07 24.02
N MET A 59 -0.45 3.98 24.48
CA MET A 59 -0.57 2.74 23.72
C MET A 59 -1.69 2.80 22.68
N LEU A 60 -2.73 3.59 22.93
CA LEU A 60 -3.85 3.75 22.00
C LEU A 60 -3.40 4.39 20.68
N LYS A 61 -2.38 5.26 20.71
CA LYS A 61 -1.83 5.96 19.53
C LYS A 61 -1.12 5.02 18.56
N ILE A 62 -0.50 3.96 19.08
CA ILE A 62 0.39 3.08 18.32
C ILE A 62 -0.33 2.40 17.15
N PRO A 63 -1.52 1.76 17.33
CA PRO A 63 -2.27 1.21 16.22
C PRO A 63 -2.64 2.23 15.14
N GLN A 64 -3.00 3.46 15.51
CA GLN A 64 -3.34 4.48 14.51
C GLN A 64 -2.10 4.92 13.72
N GLU A 65 -0.96 5.12 14.39
CA GLU A 65 0.31 5.41 13.73
C GLU A 65 0.73 4.30 12.78
N TRP A 66 0.59 3.05 13.21
CA TRP A 66 0.88 1.87 12.38
C TRP A 66 -0.01 1.81 11.14
N ARG A 67 -1.33 2.04 11.26
CA ARG A 67 -2.25 2.06 10.10
C ARG A 67 -1.86 3.10 9.06
N MET A 68 -1.27 4.22 9.48
CA MET A 68 -0.77 5.28 8.59
C MET A 68 0.61 4.98 8.00
N SER A 69 1.31 3.97 8.49
CA SER A 69 2.66 3.63 8.05
C SER A 69 2.68 2.87 6.73
N ILE A 70 3.85 2.85 6.07
CA ILE A 70 4.05 2.02 4.88
C ILE A 70 3.88 0.52 5.21
N HIS A 71 4.26 0.10 6.40
CA HIS A 71 4.11 -1.28 6.86
C HIS A 71 2.64 -1.66 7.08
N GLY A 72 1.82 -0.76 7.65
CA GLY A 72 0.38 -0.97 7.78
C GLY A 72 -0.30 -1.11 6.42
N LYS A 73 0.08 -0.31 5.43
CA LYS A 73 -0.43 -0.41 4.06
C LYS A 73 -0.13 -1.74 3.37
N PHE A 74 0.94 -2.43 3.78
CA PHE A 74 1.36 -3.73 3.24
C PHE A 74 1.16 -4.88 4.23
N ASN A 75 0.30 -4.71 5.24
CA ASN A 75 -0.04 -5.73 6.23
C ASN A 75 1.16 -6.36 6.98
N VAL A 76 2.25 -5.61 7.17
CA VAL A 76 3.33 -5.99 8.08
C VAL A 76 2.86 -5.69 9.50
N SER A 77 2.37 -6.71 10.18
CA SER A 77 1.73 -6.63 11.51
C SER A 77 2.76 -6.46 12.63
N CYS A 78 2.27 -6.14 13.84
CA CYS A 78 3.07 -5.83 15.02
C CYS A 78 4.10 -6.93 15.34
N HIS A 79 3.67 -8.19 15.24
CA HIS A 79 4.48 -9.36 15.58
C HIS A 79 5.65 -9.59 14.61
N ASN A 80 5.57 -9.10 13.36
CA ASN A 80 6.69 -9.22 12.42
C ASN A 80 7.93 -8.43 12.88
N CYS A 81 7.71 -7.35 13.64
CA CYS A 81 8.78 -6.56 14.24
C CYS A 81 9.05 -6.98 15.70
N HIS A 82 7.99 -7.00 16.52
CA HIS A 82 8.11 -7.15 17.97
C HIS A 82 8.09 -8.61 18.46
N GLY A 83 7.75 -9.57 17.60
CA GLY A 83 7.51 -10.95 18.01
C GLY A 83 6.16 -11.12 18.72
N GLY A 84 6.06 -12.16 19.54
CA GLY A 84 4.79 -12.58 20.14
C GLY A 84 3.99 -13.52 19.22
N ASP A 85 2.91 -14.08 19.76
CA ASP A 85 2.05 -15.03 19.06
C ASP A 85 0.72 -14.36 18.65
N PRO A 86 0.46 -14.14 17.35
CA PRO A 86 -0.80 -13.55 16.90
C PRO A 86 -2.00 -14.51 16.95
N SER A 87 -1.80 -15.80 17.25
CA SER A 87 -2.82 -16.84 17.23
C SER A 87 -3.43 -17.15 18.61
N ASP A 88 -2.82 -16.68 19.70
CA ASP A 88 -3.21 -17.02 21.07
C ASP A 88 -4.05 -15.92 21.74
N VAL A 89 -5.31 -15.81 21.33
CA VAL A 89 -6.27 -14.83 21.89
C VAL A 89 -6.58 -15.12 23.37
N ALA A 90 -6.51 -16.40 23.78
CA ALA A 90 -6.81 -16.83 25.14
C ALA A 90 -5.68 -16.46 26.12
N LYS A 91 -4.41 -16.68 25.76
CA LYS A 91 -3.28 -16.22 26.58
C LYS A 91 -3.01 -14.72 26.44
N GLY A 92 -3.52 -14.03 25.42
CA GLY A 92 -3.43 -12.57 25.30
C GLY A 92 -4.01 -11.80 26.49
N CYS A 93 -4.90 -12.40 27.28
CA CYS A 93 -5.45 -11.79 28.50
C CYS A 93 -4.69 -12.18 29.79
N GLU A 94 -4.01 -13.34 29.80
CA GLU A 94 -3.25 -13.84 30.97
C GLU A 94 -1.75 -13.48 30.90
N SER A 95 -1.20 -13.46 29.68
CA SER A 95 0.15 -13.04 29.32
C SER A 95 0.10 -12.30 27.96
N PRO A 96 -0.21 -10.99 27.96
CA PRO A 96 -0.52 -10.19 26.76
C PRO A 96 0.58 -10.12 25.70
N HIS A 97 1.77 -10.64 26.03
CA HIS A 97 2.96 -10.61 25.21
C HIS A 97 3.72 -11.94 25.29
N GLY A 98 3.01 -13.07 25.38
CA GLY A 98 3.62 -14.40 25.38
C GLY A 98 4.50 -14.64 24.14
N GLY A 99 5.46 -15.57 24.24
CA GLY A 99 6.44 -15.87 23.19
C GLY A 99 7.67 -14.94 23.20
N LEU A 100 8.36 -14.78 22.07
CA LEU A 100 9.58 -13.96 21.93
C LEU A 100 9.27 -12.45 21.75
N PHE A 101 8.31 -11.91 22.50
CA PHE A 101 7.98 -10.49 22.42
C PHE A 101 9.11 -9.64 23.03
N ILE A 102 9.62 -8.68 22.26
CA ILE A 102 10.80 -7.90 22.65
C ILE A 102 10.47 -6.51 23.21
N GLY A 103 9.20 -6.09 23.18
CA GLY A 103 8.79 -4.75 23.61
C GLY A 103 9.47 -3.64 22.81
N THR A 104 9.91 -2.59 23.50
CA THR A 104 10.61 -1.45 22.89
C THR A 104 12.09 -1.80 22.68
N PRO A 105 12.57 -1.95 21.43
CA PRO A 105 13.96 -2.28 21.17
C PRO A 105 14.92 -1.16 21.61
N LYS A 106 16.07 -1.53 22.16
CA LYS A 106 17.15 -0.57 22.43
C LYS A 106 17.67 0.03 21.11
N PRO A 107 18.22 1.27 21.11
CA PRO A 107 18.68 1.91 19.87
C PRO A 107 19.63 1.06 19.01
N LYS A 108 20.57 0.33 19.61
CA LYS A 108 21.50 -0.57 18.89
C LYS A 108 20.83 -1.82 18.30
N GLN A 109 19.65 -2.21 18.80
CA GLN A 109 18.89 -3.37 18.32
C GLN A 109 18.00 -3.03 17.13
N VAL A 110 17.60 -1.77 16.98
CA VAL A 110 16.72 -1.29 15.89
C VAL A 110 17.22 -1.68 14.50
N PRO A 111 18.50 -1.48 14.12
CA PRO A 111 18.97 -1.86 12.78
C PRO A 111 18.77 -3.34 12.48
N ARG A 112 19.06 -4.21 13.45
CA ARG A 112 18.90 -5.66 13.29
C ARG A 112 17.44 -6.05 13.10
N MET A 113 16.50 -5.37 13.77
CA MET A 113 15.06 -5.60 13.60
C MET A 113 14.63 -5.28 12.17
N CYS A 114 14.96 -4.09 11.66
CA CYS A 114 14.63 -3.68 10.30
C CYS A 114 15.30 -4.58 9.25
N GLY A 115 16.54 -5.00 9.53
CA GLY A 115 17.34 -5.84 8.66
C GLY A 115 16.92 -7.31 8.57
N ARG A 116 15.92 -7.75 9.35
CA ARG A 116 15.30 -9.09 9.14
C ARG A 116 14.72 -9.23 7.73
N CYS A 117 14.12 -8.14 7.23
CA CYS A 117 13.60 -8.08 5.86
C CYS A 117 14.47 -7.18 4.97
N HIS A 118 14.99 -6.07 5.49
CA HIS A 118 15.80 -5.11 4.72
C HIS A 118 17.30 -5.42 4.80
N VAL A 119 17.71 -6.63 4.41
CA VAL A 119 19.07 -7.15 4.58
C VAL A 119 20.13 -6.28 3.88
N GLY A 120 19.89 -5.91 2.62
CA GLY A 120 20.81 -5.06 1.86
C GLY A 120 20.99 -3.67 2.47
N ILE A 121 19.90 -3.10 2.99
CA ILE A 121 19.92 -1.80 3.68
C ILE A 121 20.69 -1.89 4.98
N LEU A 122 20.49 -2.95 5.77
CA LEU A 122 21.22 -3.18 7.01
C LEU A 122 22.73 -3.23 6.76
N LYS A 123 23.15 -3.95 5.72
CA LYS A 123 24.57 -4.05 5.33
C LYS A 123 25.16 -2.67 5.04
N SER A 124 24.51 -1.87 4.19
CA SER A 124 24.94 -0.50 3.88
C SER A 124 24.98 0.38 5.14
N TYR A 125 23.92 0.35 5.95
CA TYR A 125 23.82 1.15 7.16
C TYR A 125 24.92 0.82 8.17
N ILE A 126 25.18 -0.46 8.49
CA ILE A 126 26.23 -0.84 9.44
C ILE A 126 27.61 -0.37 8.98
N SER A 127 27.87 -0.43 7.66
CA SER A 127 29.15 0.04 7.10
C SER A 127 29.31 1.57 7.09
N SER A 128 28.21 2.32 7.22
CA SER A 128 28.18 3.78 7.17
C SER A 128 28.76 4.45 8.42
N GLY A 129 29.07 5.74 8.31
CA GLY A 129 29.48 6.55 9.48
C GLY A 129 28.44 6.59 10.60
N HIS A 130 27.13 6.61 10.26
CA HIS A 130 26.05 6.56 11.26
C HIS A 130 25.98 5.20 11.96
N GLY A 131 26.08 4.11 11.18
CA GLY A 131 26.09 2.75 11.71
C GLY A 131 27.25 2.51 12.66
N LYS A 132 28.47 2.88 12.25
CA LYS A 132 29.68 2.79 13.09
C LYS A 132 29.53 3.61 14.37
N ALA A 133 29.08 4.86 14.28
CA ALA A 133 28.85 5.71 15.45
C ALA A 133 27.84 5.10 16.45
N LEU A 134 26.76 4.49 15.95
CA LEU A 134 25.80 3.80 16.80
C LEU A 134 26.38 2.52 17.41
N MET A 135 27.03 1.67 16.62
CA MET A 135 27.49 0.35 17.08
C MET A 135 28.66 0.47 18.05
N GLU A 136 29.65 1.29 17.73
CA GLU A 136 30.88 1.45 18.51
C GLU A 136 30.64 2.35 19.73
N ARG A 137 29.98 3.51 19.53
CA ARG A 137 29.90 4.57 20.55
C ARG A 137 28.50 4.76 21.14
N GLY A 138 27.46 4.21 20.53
CA GLY A 138 26.08 4.35 21.02
C GLY A 138 25.42 5.70 20.73
N ILE A 139 26.02 6.56 19.89
CA ILE A 139 25.61 7.96 19.70
C ILE A 139 25.16 8.30 18.27
N GLY A 140 24.92 7.29 17.42
CA GLY A 140 24.49 7.49 16.02
C GLY A 140 22.97 7.42 15.85
N PRO A 141 22.42 8.05 14.78
CA PRO A 141 21.01 7.88 14.42
C PRO A 141 20.77 6.44 13.94
N ASN A 142 19.56 5.90 14.12
CA ASN A 142 19.17 4.59 13.60
C ASN A 142 18.04 4.72 12.57
N CYS A 143 17.46 3.58 12.16
CA CYS A 143 16.40 3.51 11.17
C CYS A 143 15.19 4.40 11.53
N VAL A 144 14.75 4.37 12.80
CA VAL A 144 13.55 5.08 13.25
C VAL A 144 13.80 6.58 13.43
N THR A 145 15.06 7.01 13.58
CA THR A 145 15.43 8.44 13.57
C THR A 145 15.00 9.12 12.27
N CYS A 146 15.15 8.41 11.14
CA CYS A 146 14.81 8.96 9.83
C CYS A 146 13.41 8.56 9.37
N HIS A 147 13.06 7.28 9.49
CA HIS A 147 11.83 6.73 8.93
C HIS A 147 10.64 6.78 9.88
N GLY A 148 10.83 7.06 11.17
CA GLY A 148 9.79 6.91 12.19
C GLY A 148 9.73 5.49 12.75
N SER A 149 9.00 5.31 13.86
CA SER A 149 8.92 4.05 14.62
C SER A 149 7.67 3.24 14.30
N HIS A 150 6.49 3.68 14.76
CA HIS A 150 5.21 3.05 14.43
C HIS A 150 4.58 3.71 13.20
N ARG A 151 4.76 5.02 13.03
CA ARG A 151 4.42 5.74 11.80
C ARG A 151 5.57 5.71 10.78
N ILE A 152 6.01 4.50 10.41
CA ILE A 152 7.10 4.30 9.44
C ILE A 152 6.71 4.89 8.09
N GLN A 153 7.48 5.87 7.62
CA GLN A 153 7.25 6.58 6.37
C GLN A 153 7.84 5.81 5.19
N LYS A 154 7.20 5.92 4.03
CA LYS A 154 7.77 5.44 2.76
C LYS A 154 9.14 6.09 2.57
N ALA A 155 10.14 5.30 2.20
CA ALA A 155 11.45 5.84 1.84
C ALA A 155 11.32 6.76 0.62
N ASN A 156 11.63 8.03 0.80
CA ASN A 156 11.70 9.04 -0.25
C ASN A 156 12.84 10.03 0.03
N ILE A 157 13.18 10.82 -0.97
CA ILE A 157 14.28 11.78 -0.89
C ILE A 157 14.04 12.93 0.10
N ASP A 158 12.79 13.21 0.46
CA ASP A 158 12.41 14.29 1.39
C ASP A 158 12.69 13.96 2.86
N ILE A 159 13.01 12.71 3.14
CA ILE A 159 13.59 12.34 4.43
C ILE A 159 14.91 13.10 4.67
N ILE A 160 15.63 13.44 3.59
CA ILE A 160 16.81 14.29 3.65
C ILE A 160 16.34 15.75 3.67
N ASN A 161 16.35 16.36 4.85
CA ASN A 161 15.96 17.75 5.02
C ASN A 161 16.71 18.38 6.19
N ARG A 162 16.67 19.73 6.21
CA ARG A 162 17.38 20.53 7.21
C ARG A 162 16.96 20.16 8.64
N VAL A 163 15.66 20.04 8.90
CA VAL A 163 15.14 19.78 10.25
C VAL A 163 15.71 18.49 10.83
N ARG A 164 15.67 17.39 10.08
CA ARG A 164 16.11 16.08 10.55
C ARG A 164 17.63 15.96 10.65
N CYS A 165 18.35 16.37 9.61
CA CYS A 165 19.80 16.21 9.59
C CYS A 165 20.49 17.16 10.59
N SER A 166 19.92 18.34 10.83
CA SER A 166 20.44 19.32 11.79
C SER A 166 20.19 18.97 13.26
N GLN A 167 19.55 17.84 13.55
CA GLN A 167 19.47 17.32 14.92
C GLN A 167 20.83 16.89 15.48
N CYS A 168 21.80 16.57 14.63
CA CYS A 168 23.10 16.05 15.07
C CYS A 168 24.30 16.78 14.43
N HIS A 169 24.18 17.26 13.19
CA HIS A 169 25.29 17.88 12.47
C HIS A 169 24.80 18.95 11.48
N THR A 170 25.69 19.75 10.90
CA THR A 170 25.28 20.79 9.91
C THR A 170 24.62 20.17 8.67
N TYR A 171 23.71 20.91 8.02
CA TYR A 171 22.94 20.37 6.89
C TYR A 171 23.74 20.20 5.59
N GLU A 172 24.92 20.83 5.46
CA GLU A 172 25.61 20.95 4.17
C GLU A 172 25.94 19.58 3.53
N ARG A 173 26.48 18.63 4.31
CA ARG A 173 26.77 17.28 3.77
C ARG A 173 25.50 16.55 3.32
N ALA A 174 24.41 16.70 4.06
CA ALA A 174 23.13 16.09 3.71
C ALA A 174 22.50 16.74 2.48
N LYS A 175 22.66 18.06 2.32
CA LYS A 175 22.24 18.79 1.12
C LYS A 175 22.96 18.27 -0.13
N THR A 176 24.29 18.07 -0.07
CA THR A 176 25.05 17.52 -1.19
C THR A 176 24.60 16.10 -1.54
N MET A 177 24.32 15.27 -0.52
CA MET A 177 23.75 13.93 -0.73
C MET A 177 22.38 14.01 -1.42
N LYS A 178 21.47 14.88 -0.93
CA LYS A 178 20.14 15.07 -1.54
C LYS A 178 20.27 15.45 -3.02
N GLN A 179 21.16 16.39 -3.34
CA GLN A 179 21.39 16.82 -4.71
C GLN A 179 21.94 15.69 -5.60
N ALA A 180 22.85 14.86 -5.08
CA ALA A 180 23.38 13.71 -5.83
C ALA A 180 22.30 12.66 -6.15
N LEU A 181 21.29 12.51 -5.28
CA LEU A 181 20.22 11.54 -5.47
C LEU A 181 19.08 12.05 -6.37
N PHE A 182 18.86 13.38 -6.38
CA PHE A 182 17.67 14.01 -6.94
C PHE A 182 17.38 13.62 -8.39
N THR A 183 18.39 13.64 -9.25
CA THR A 183 18.21 13.32 -10.67
C THR A 183 17.71 11.89 -10.89
N VAL A 184 18.33 10.91 -10.21
CA VAL A 184 17.94 9.49 -10.37
C VAL A 184 16.57 9.22 -9.74
N GLU A 185 16.28 9.82 -8.59
CA GLU A 185 14.96 9.68 -7.94
C GLU A 185 13.82 10.26 -8.79
N ASN A 186 14.04 11.38 -9.49
CA ASN A 186 13.05 11.91 -10.42
C ASN A 186 12.82 10.98 -11.61
N ARG A 187 13.89 10.39 -12.17
CA ARG A 187 13.78 9.41 -13.24
C ARG A 187 12.99 8.17 -12.83
N PHE A 188 13.20 7.67 -11.60
CA PHE A 188 12.37 6.58 -11.06
C PHE A 188 10.90 6.96 -11.05
N LYS A 189 10.57 8.17 -10.57
CA LYS A 189 9.18 8.66 -10.53
C LYS A 189 8.58 8.77 -11.93
N GLU A 190 9.32 9.30 -12.91
CA GLU A 190 8.88 9.41 -14.30
C GLU A 190 8.55 8.03 -14.90
N ILE A 191 9.41 7.04 -14.67
CA ILE A 191 9.17 5.67 -15.14
C ILE A 191 7.99 5.03 -14.40
N GLU A 192 7.89 5.19 -13.06
CA GLU A 192 6.73 4.70 -12.28
C GLU A 192 5.42 5.29 -12.80
N ASP A 193 5.38 6.60 -13.06
CA ASP A 193 4.22 7.30 -13.59
C ASP A 193 3.86 6.79 -15.02
N GLY A 194 4.86 6.57 -15.88
CA GLY A 194 4.65 6.03 -17.22
C GLY A 194 4.19 4.57 -17.23
N ILE A 195 4.72 3.72 -16.35
CA ILE A 195 4.25 2.34 -16.15
C ILE A 195 2.77 2.35 -15.75
N LYS A 196 2.40 3.19 -14.78
CA LYS A 196 1.02 3.30 -14.32
C LYS A 196 0.08 3.68 -15.46
N GLN A 197 0.50 4.60 -16.33
CA GLN A 197 -0.29 4.99 -17.50
C GLN A 197 -0.53 3.81 -18.46
N VAL A 198 0.53 3.12 -18.91
CA VAL A 198 0.35 2.01 -19.86
C VAL A 198 -0.40 0.83 -19.24
N LYS A 199 -0.27 0.61 -17.93
CA LYS A 199 -1.00 -0.41 -17.17
C LYS A 199 -2.49 -0.10 -17.10
N GLN A 200 -2.88 1.16 -16.92
CA GLN A 200 -4.28 1.60 -17.01
C GLN A 200 -4.87 1.39 -18.40
N GLU A 201 -4.03 1.38 -19.44
CA GLU A 201 -4.42 1.06 -20.81
C GLU A 201 -4.44 -0.45 -21.10
N GLY A 202 -4.16 -1.30 -20.11
CA GLY A 202 -4.21 -2.76 -20.21
C GLY A 202 -2.93 -3.44 -20.69
N ALA A 203 -1.77 -2.75 -20.70
CA ALA A 203 -0.50 -3.42 -20.93
C ALA A 203 -0.06 -4.27 -19.74
N VAL A 204 0.61 -5.38 -20.07
CA VAL A 204 1.36 -6.19 -19.10
C VAL A 204 2.70 -5.50 -18.85
N THR A 205 2.97 -5.15 -17.59
CA THR A 205 4.16 -4.38 -17.18
C THR A 205 5.02 -5.07 -16.14
N GLU A 206 4.73 -6.33 -15.81
CA GLU A 206 5.31 -7.02 -14.65
C GLU A 206 6.83 -7.08 -14.68
N ASP A 207 7.43 -7.32 -15.84
CA ASP A 207 8.88 -7.44 -15.97
C ASP A 207 9.60 -6.09 -15.81
N ILE A 208 9.05 -5.02 -16.40
CA ILE A 208 9.60 -3.67 -16.22
C ILE A 208 9.37 -3.15 -14.79
N GLU A 209 8.25 -3.49 -14.15
CA GLU A 209 8.00 -3.18 -12.74
C GLU A 209 9.01 -3.87 -11.82
N LYS A 210 9.31 -5.16 -12.07
CA LYS A 210 10.31 -5.92 -11.30
C LYS A 210 11.71 -5.33 -11.48
N GLU A 211 12.12 -5.02 -12.71
CA GLU A 211 13.45 -4.47 -12.96
C GLU A 211 13.61 -3.05 -12.41
N LEU A 212 12.58 -2.21 -12.53
CA LEU A 212 12.54 -0.90 -11.90
C LEU A 212 12.67 -1.02 -10.38
N PHE A 213 11.89 -1.91 -9.75
CA PHE A 213 11.95 -2.14 -8.32
C PHE A 213 13.34 -2.59 -7.84
N ARG A 214 13.97 -3.53 -8.55
CA ARG A 214 15.34 -3.97 -8.23
C ARG A 214 16.35 -2.83 -8.35
N THR A 215 16.28 -2.08 -9.45
CA THR A 215 17.15 -0.92 -9.70
C THR A 215 16.98 0.15 -8.61
N MET A 216 15.73 0.44 -8.21
CA MET A 216 15.42 1.33 -7.11
C MET A 216 15.96 0.84 -5.77
N ALA A 217 15.78 -0.46 -5.47
CA ALA A 217 16.24 -1.05 -4.22
C ALA A 217 17.77 -0.99 -4.09
N ASP A 218 18.48 -1.35 -5.15
CA ASP A 218 19.94 -1.28 -5.22
C ASP A 218 20.44 0.16 -5.07
N TYR A 219 19.82 1.11 -5.78
CA TYR A 219 20.21 2.53 -5.71
C TYR A 219 19.98 3.11 -4.32
N ARG A 220 18.81 2.87 -3.74
CA ARG A 220 18.46 3.37 -2.39
C ARG A 220 19.27 2.69 -1.29
N ALA A 221 19.84 1.51 -1.53
CA ALA A 221 20.83 0.91 -0.63
C ALA A 221 22.13 1.73 -0.56
N LEU A 222 22.52 2.42 -1.64
CA LEU A 222 23.70 3.30 -1.63
C LEU A 222 23.51 4.49 -0.69
N PHE A 223 22.31 5.08 -0.62
CA PHE A 223 22.04 6.18 0.31
C PHE A 223 22.37 5.81 1.77
N HIS A 224 22.10 4.57 2.15
CA HIS A 224 22.34 4.07 3.50
C HIS A 224 23.83 3.90 3.84
N THR A 225 24.74 4.03 2.87
CA THR A 225 26.19 4.13 3.13
C THR A 225 26.60 5.53 3.61
N VAL A 226 25.76 6.56 3.36
CA VAL A 226 26.04 7.98 3.67
C VAL A 226 27.34 8.49 3.01
N ASP A 227 27.69 7.91 1.86
CA ASP A 227 28.87 8.23 1.07
C ASP A 227 28.48 8.93 -0.24
N VAL A 228 28.70 10.24 -0.30
CA VAL A 228 28.36 11.07 -1.47
C VAL A 228 29.21 10.72 -2.69
N GLN A 229 30.48 10.34 -2.48
CA GLN A 229 31.38 10.01 -3.58
C GLN A 229 30.98 8.69 -4.22
N LEU A 230 30.64 7.69 -3.38
CA LEU A 230 30.14 6.41 -3.86
C LEU A 230 28.84 6.57 -4.66
N VAL A 231 27.88 7.36 -4.14
CA VAL A 231 26.63 7.64 -4.85
C VAL A 231 26.92 8.27 -6.21
N ARG A 232 27.70 9.34 -6.27
CA ARG A 232 28.06 10.01 -7.54
C ARG A 232 28.75 9.09 -8.52
N LYS A 233 29.69 8.26 -8.06
CA LYS A 233 30.40 7.29 -8.90
C LYS A 233 29.45 6.26 -9.51
N LYS A 234 28.45 5.83 -8.75
CA LYS A 234 27.48 4.81 -9.18
C LYS A 234 26.30 5.39 -9.97
N THR A 235 26.03 6.69 -9.88
CA THR A 235 24.92 7.35 -10.59
C THR A 235 24.89 7.03 -12.09
N GLY A 236 26.05 6.97 -12.77
CA GLY A 236 26.10 6.64 -14.20
C GLY A 236 25.59 5.24 -14.52
N GLU A 237 26.05 4.22 -13.78
CA GLU A 237 25.63 2.82 -13.92
C GLU A 237 24.11 2.64 -13.74
N PHE A 238 23.52 3.35 -12.76
CA PHE A 238 22.07 3.35 -12.58
C PHE A 238 21.34 4.13 -13.67
N GLY A 239 21.97 5.17 -14.21
CA GLY A 239 21.49 5.90 -15.36
C GLY A 239 21.27 4.99 -16.57
N ASP A 240 22.27 4.16 -16.89
CA ASP A 240 22.21 3.22 -18.02
C ASP A 240 21.11 2.15 -17.82
N ARG A 241 20.96 1.63 -16.59
CA ARG A 241 19.87 0.69 -16.25
C ARG A 241 18.50 1.34 -16.47
N LEU A 242 18.36 2.60 -16.04
CA LEU A 242 17.11 3.34 -16.20
C LEU A 242 16.82 3.70 -17.65
N ASP A 243 17.83 3.98 -18.47
CA ASP A 243 17.66 4.21 -19.90
C ASP A 243 17.12 2.97 -20.60
N LYS A 244 17.60 1.79 -20.21
CA LYS A 244 17.08 0.52 -20.71
C LYS A 244 15.61 0.32 -20.33
N ILE A 245 15.25 0.52 -19.07
CA ILE A 245 13.86 0.39 -18.60
C ILE A 245 12.95 1.39 -19.31
N GLN A 246 13.39 2.64 -19.45
CA GLN A 246 12.64 3.68 -20.17
C GLN A 246 12.44 3.31 -21.64
N LYS A 247 13.45 2.71 -22.29
CA LYS A 247 13.34 2.23 -23.68
C LYS A 247 12.31 1.11 -23.80
N ASP A 248 12.31 0.15 -22.86
CA ASP A 248 11.33 -0.94 -22.84
C ASP A 248 9.90 -0.43 -22.59
N LEU A 249 9.73 0.53 -21.68
CA LEU A 249 8.46 1.20 -21.44
C LEU A 249 7.96 1.94 -22.69
N SER A 250 8.84 2.72 -23.36
CA SER A 250 8.51 3.43 -24.59
C SER A 250 8.12 2.48 -25.73
N ARG A 251 8.74 1.30 -25.81
CA ARG A 251 8.37 0.26 -26.78
C ARG A 251 6.96 -0.26 -26.50
N ILE A 252 6.63 -0.61 -25.26
CA ILE A 252 5.28 -1.06 -24.87
C ILE A 252 4.24 0.03 -25.17
N ALA A 253 4.52 1.28 -24.82
CA ALA A 253 3.64 2.41 -25.12
C ALA A 253 3.42 2.60 -26.63
N GLY A 254 4.48 2.43 -27.43
CA GLY A 254 4.42 2.47 -28.89
C GLY A 254 3.57 1.35 -29.49
N GLU A 255 3.75 0.12 -29.03
CA GLU A 255 2.95 -1.05 -29.44
C GLU A 255 1.47 -0.87 -29.10
N LEU A 256 1.15 -0.39 -27.89
CA LEU A 256 -0.21 -0.06 -27.50
C LEU A 256 -0.84 1.01 -28.39
N ARG A 257 -0.11 2.10 -28.64
CA ARG A 257 -0.58 3.20 -29.50
C ARG A 257 -0.85 2.71 -30.92
N PHE A 258 0.08 1.94 -31.47
CA PHE A 258 -0.06 1.34 -32.80
C PHE A 258 -1.29 0.43 -32.87
N ARG A 259 -1.50 -0.44 -31.88
CA ARG A 259 -2.69 -1.31 -31.82
C ARG A 259 -3.98 -0.49 -31.80
N LYS A 260 -4.05 0.59 -31.02
CA LYS A 260 -5.23 1.46 -30.97
C LYS A 260 -5.48 2.16 -32.31
N THR A 261 -4.45 2.74 -32.93
CA THR A 261 -4.60 3.41 -34.22
C THR A 261 -4.95 2.42 -35.34
N PHE A 262 -4.33 1.24 -35.34
CA PHE A 262 -4.58 0.20 -36.33
C PHE A 262 -5.99 -0.37 -36.20
N SER A 263 -6.42 -0.76 -34.99
CA SER A 263 -7.78 -1.24 -34.75
C SER A 263 -8.84 -0.19 -35.04
N GLY A 264 -8.59 1.08 -34.68
CA GLY A 264 -9.48 2.19 -35.01
C GLY A 264 -9.60 2.42 -36.53
N GLY A 265 -8.48 2.35 -37.25
CA GLY A 265 -8.46 2.45 -38.71
C GLY A 265 -9.20 1.29 -39.38
N LEU A 266 -9.00 0.07 -38.91
CA LEU A 266 -9.69 -1.12 -39.41
C LEU A 266 -11.21 -1.04 -39.15
N PHE A 267 -11.63 -0.57 -37.98
CA PHE A 267 -13.03 -0.33 -37.65
C PHE A 267 -13.67 0.71 -38.57
N LEU A 268 -13.00 1.85 -38.80
CA LEU A 268 -13.50 2.87 -39.74
C LEU A 268 -13.62 2.35 -41.17
N LEU A 269 -12.64 1.58 -41.63
CA LEU A 269 -12.67 0.98 -42.97
C LEU A 269 -13.79 -0.05 -43.12
N SER A 270 -14.02 -0.87 -42.10
CA SER A 270 -15.13 -1.85 -42.11
C SER A 270 -16.50 -1.17 -42.06
N VAL A 271 -16.65 -0.07 -41.31
CA VAL A 271 -17.87 0.77 -41.35
C VAL A 271 -18.08 1.39 -42.73
N LEU A 272 -17.04 1.93 -43.37
CA LEU A 272 -17.12 2.49 -44.72
C LEU A 272 -17.54 1.43 -45.76
N MET A 273 -16.98 0.22 -45.67
CA MET A 273 -17.37 -0.91 -46.52
C MET A 273 -18.84 -1.30 -46.32
N LEU A 274 -19.34 -1.30 -45.08
CA LEU A 274 -20.75 -1.59 -44.80
C LEU A 274 -21.68 -0.51 -45.36
N ILE A 275 -21.31 0.77 -45.22
CA ILE A 275 -22.07 1.90 -45.76
C ILE A 275 -22.14 1.81 -47.28
N THR A 276 -21.00 1.64 -47.94
CA THR A 276 -20.93 1.54 -49.42
C THR A 276 -21.68 0.31 -49.94
N TYR A 277 -21.58 -0.83 -49.25
CA TYR A 277 -22.37 -2.02 -49.56
C TYR A 277 -23.88 -1.76 -49.43
N HIS A 278 -24.32 -1.11 -48.35
CA HIS A 278 -25.73 -0.77 -48.15
C HIS A 278 -26.29 0.08 -49.29
N PHE A 279 -25.60 1.16 -49.67
CA PHE A 279 -26.01 2.01 -50.80
C PHE A 279 -26.04 1.22 -52.12
N ALA A 280 -25.00 0.44 -52.44
CA ALA A 280 -24.96 -0.35 -53.66
C ALA A 280 -26.09 -1.41 -53.75
N THR A 281 -26.50 -1.99 -52.62
CA THR A 281 -27.63 -2.94 -52.58
C THR A 281 -28.99 -2.25 -52.65
N ARG A 282 -29.10 -1.02 -52.17
CA ARG A 282 -30.32 -0.21 -52.25
C ARG A 282 -30.57 0.22 -53.69
N ASP A 283 -29.56 0.75 -54.38
CA ASP A 283 -29.66 1.17 -55.78
C ASP A 283 -30.09 -0.01 -56.68
N LYS A 284 -29.49 -1.19 -56.49
CA LYS A 284 -29.90 -2.43 -57.20
C LYS A 284 -31.33 -2.87 -56.91
N LYS A 285 -31.89 -2.50 -55.75
CA LYS A 285 -33.26 -2.82 -55.38
C LYS A 285 -34.24 -1.84 -56.02
N GLU A 286 -33.89 -0.56 -56.07
CA GLU A 286 -34.64 0.51 -56.75
C GLU A 286 -34.71 0.26 -58.28
N GLU A 287 -33.59 -0.11 -58.91
CA GLU A 287 -33.52 -0.46 -60.34
C GLU A 287 -34.36 -1.72 -60.70
N LYS A 288 -34.46 -2.68 -59.76
CA LYS A 288 -35.31 -3.87 -59.92
C LYS A 288 -36.80 -3.59 -59.73
N THR A 289 -37.16 -2.55 -58.98
CA THR A 289 -38.55 -2.12 -58.84
C THR A 289 -39.02 -1.33 -60.06
N GLU A 290 -38.20 -0.43 -60.61
CA GLU A 290 -38.53 0.28 -61.86
C GLU A 290 -38.69 -0.68 -63.05
N ASN A 291 -37.79 -1.66 -63.23
CA ASN A 291 -37.91 -2.65 -64.30
C ASN A 291 -39.08 -3.65 -64.15
N LYS A 292 -39.81 -3.63 -63.02
CA LYS A 292 -41.02 -4.43 -62.81
C LYS A 292 -42.32 -3.64 -63.02
N GLU A 293 -42.24 -2.31 -63.04
CA GLU A 293 -43.40 -1.42 -63.19
C GLU A 293 -43.48 -0.77 -64.59
N GLY A 294 -42.42 -0.86 -65.40
CA GLY A 294 -42.41 -0.50 -66.83
C GLY A 294 -42.65 -1.69 -67.76
#